data_AF-A0A932K410-F1
#
_entry.id   AF-A0A932K410-F1
#
_cell.length_a   1.000
_cell.length_b   1.000
_cell.length_c   1.000
_cell.angle_alpha   90.00
_cell.angle_beta   90.00
_cell.angle_gamma   90.00
#
_symmetry.space_group_name_H-M   'P 1'
#
loop_
_entity.id
_entity.type
_entity.pdbx_description
1 polymer ?
#
loop_
_entity_poly.entity_id
_entity_poly.type
_entity_poly.pdbx_seq_one_letter_code
_entity_poly.pdbx_strand_id
1 'polypeptide(L)'
;MQVLTKLNLDKLSNKRITKEEAIKLYDVDIIELGELANSVRQKFHVDSKPVTFIIDRNINYTNVCTASCRFCAFAFWPGDKRGYINSYEVIYNKVKELINLGGTQLLLQGGHNPELKIEYYIDLFTALKKDFPDITLHALSPSEVDHICNVSNMTTEDVIKKLINAGLNSIPGGGAEILVDRVRNILSPLKIKSDRWLEV
;
A
#
# COMPACT_ATOMS: atom_id res chain seq x y z
N MET A 1 7.59 32.69 19.39
CA MET A 1 6.43 33.58 19.15
C MET A 1 6.56 34.47 17.89
N GLN A 2 7.69 34.45 17.16
CA GLN A 2 7.93 35.38 16.02
C GLN A 2 7.88 34.75 14.61
N VAL A 3 7.63 33.44 14.45
CA VAL A 3 7.62 32.80 13.12
C VAL A 3 6.22 32.32 12.66
N LEU A 4 5.30 32.07 13.60
CA LEU A 4 3.87 31.82 13.31
C LEU A 4 3.21 32.96 12.48
N THR A 5 3.77 34.16 12.56
CA THR A 5 3.28 35.38 11.91
C THR A 5 3.56 35.44 10.41
N LYS A 6 4.52 34.67 9.86
CA LYS A 6 4.97 34.85 8.46
C LYS A 6 4.09 34.13 7.43
N LEU A 7 3.28 33.15 7.86
CA LEU A 7 2.43 32.33 6.99
C LEU A 7 0.96 32.27 7.43
N ASN A 8 0.54 33.03 8.46
CA ASN A 8 -0.80 32.87 9.06
C ASN A 8 -1.06 31.39 9.46
N LEU A 9 -0.04 30.69 9.97
CA LEU A 9 -0.11 29.24 10.26
C LEU A 9 -1.20 28.90 11.28
N ASP A 10 -1.50 29.84 12.17
CA ASP A 10 -2.62 29.77 13.13
C ASP A 10 -3.98 29.55 12.41
N LYS A 11 -4.12 30.03 11.16
CA LYS A 11 -5.31 29.84 10.30
C LYS A 11 -5.33 28.51 9.55
N LEU A 12 -4.18 27.85 9.39
CA LEU A 12 -4.08 26.52 8.75
C LEU A 12 -4.58 25.41 9.68
N SER A 13 -4.65 25.68 11.00
CA SER A 13 -5.11 24.73 12.03
C SER A 13 -6.53 24.18 11.80
N ASN A 14 -7.34 24.83 10.94
CA ASN A 14 -8.76 24.50 10.75
C ASN A 14 -9.24 24.45 9.30
N LYS A 15 -8.37 24.61 8.30
CA LYS A 15 -8.76 24.61 6.88
C LYS A 15 -7.77 23.81 6.04
N ARG A 16 -8.27 23.22 4.95
CA ARG A 16 -7.42 22.57 3.95
C ARG A 16 -6.48 23.62 3.33
N ILE A 17 -5.18 23.36 3.38
CA ILE A 17 -4.15 24.22 2.79
C ILE A 17 -4.19 24.11 1.26
N THR A 18 -3.78 25.17 0.57
CA THR A 18 -3.62 25.15 -0.90
C THR A 18 -2.30 24.48 -1.30
N LYS A 19 -2.15 24.19 -2.60
CA LYS A 19 -0.89 23.68 -3.15
C LYS A 19 0.26 24.66 -2.95
N GLU A 20 0.00 25.95 -3.16
CA GLU A 20 0.99 27.02 -3.05
C GLU A 20 1.44 27.20 -1.59
N GLU A 21 0.53 27.02 -0.63
CA GLU A 21 0.86 27.01 0.80
C GLU A 21 1.69 25.79 1.17
N ALA A 22 1.31 24.59 0.68
CA ALA A 22 2.05 23.36 0.94
C ALA A 22 3.50 23.41 0.44
N ILE A 23 3.75 24.03 -0.72
CA ILE A 23 5.11 24.21 -1.26
C ILE A 23 5.96 25.07 -0.32
N LYS A 24 5.40 26.14 0.25
CA LYS A 24 6.13 27.03 1.18
C LYS A 24 6.52 26.33 2.48
N LEU A 25 5.82 25.27 2.87
CA LEU A 25 6.16 24.50 4.08
C LEU A 25 7.52 23.80 3.99
N TYR A 26 8.05 23.57 2.79
CA TYR A 26 9.39 22.99 2.61
C TYR A 26 10.52 23.90 3.11
N ASP A 27 10.26 25.21 3.21
CA ASP A 27 11.23 26.20 3.68
C ASP A 27 11.08 26.55 5.18
N VAL A 28 10.12 25.93 5.87
CA VAL A 28 9.84 26.16 7.29
C VAL A 28 10.82 25.34 8.15
N ASP A 29 11.22 25.90 9.30
CA ASP A 29 12.02 25.17 10.26
C ASP A 29 11.31 23.88 10.72
N ILE A 30 12.06 22.78 10.81
CA ILE A 30 11.49 21.46 11.07
C ILE A 30 10.83 21.35 12.44
N ILE A 31 11.31 22.09 13.44
CA ILE A 31 10.73 22.11 14.79
C ILE A 31 9.39 22.83 14.76
N GLU A 32 9.33 23.99 14.11
CA GLU A 32 8.10 24.76 13.95
C GLU A 32 7.05 24.00 13.14
N LEU A 33 7.45 23.34 12.05
CA LEU A 33 6.58 22.48 11.26
C LEU A 33 6.06 21.29 12.08
N GLY A 34 6.92 20.71 12.92
CA GLY A 34 6.56 19.62 13.83
C GLY A 34 5.53 20.04 14.89
N GLU A 35 5.68 21.22 15.48
CA GLU A 35 4.72 21.78 16.43
C GLU A 35 3.35 22.00 15.76
N LEU A 36 3.33 22.57 14.56
CA LEU A 36 2.11 22.76 13.79
C LEU A 36 1.44 21.42 13.45
N ALA A 37 2.19 20.44 12.95
CA ALA A 37 1.68 19.11 12.62
C ALA A 37 1.11 18.40 13.87
N ASN A 38 1.79 18.51 15.02
CA ASN A 38 1.31 17.94 16.27
C ASN A 38 0.02 18.62 16.76
N SER A 39 -0.14 19.94 16.57
CA SER A 39 -1.40 20.63 16.92
C SER A 39 -2.60 20.08 16.13
N VAL A 40 -2.41 19.81 14.83
CA VAL A 40 -3.44 19.21 13.97
C VAL A 40 -3.73 17.77 14.40
N ARG A 41 -2.69 16.97 14.66
CA ARG A 41 -2.84 15.60 15.18
C ARG A 41 -3.65 15.57 16.48
N GLN A 42 -3.34 16.44 17.45
CA GLN A 42 -4.05 16.51 18.74
C GLN A 42 -5.53 16.86 18.58
N LYS A 43 -5.86 17.69 17.58
CA LYS A 43 -7.25 18.05 17.29
C LYS A 43 -8.07 16.89 16.73
N PHE A 44 -7.51 16.10 15.81
CA PHE A 44 -8.24 14.97 15.20
C PHE A 44 -8.15 13.69 16.04
N HIS A 45 -7.15 13.59 16.90
CA HIS A 45 -6.93 12.45 17.79
C HIS A 45 -6.91 12.94 19.25
N VAL A 46 -8.02 13.56 19.67
CA VAL A 46 -8.19 14.16 21.02
C VAL A 46 -7.92 13.13 22.12
N ASP A 47 -8.37 11.89 21.89
CA ASP A 47 -8.18 10.74 22.79
C ASP A 47 -6.99 9.86 22.38
N SER A 48 -5.93 10.43 21.76
CA SER A 48 -4.72 9.71 21.29
C SER A 48 -3.85 9.09 22.38
N LYS A 49 -4.41 8.84 23.56
CA LYS A 49 -3.81 8.08 24.64
C LYS A 49 -4.73 6.90 24.95
N PRO A 50 -4.34 5.68 24.54
CA PRO A 50 -3.06 5.31 23.93
C PRO A 50 -2.94 5.69 22.44
N VAL A 51 -1.69 5.87 21.98
CA VAL A 51 -1.38 5.84 20.54
C VAL A 51 -1.66 4.42 20.07
N THR A 52 -2.44 4.28 18.99
CA THR A 52 -2.85 2.98 18.48
C THR A 52 -1.76 2.35 17.61
N PHE A 53 -1.73 1.03 17.61
CA PHE A 53 -0.89 0.23 16.73
C PHE A 53 -1.65 -1.04 16.34
N ILE A 54 -1.15 -1.74 15.34
CA ILE A 54 -1.59 -3.09 14.97
C ILE A 54 -0.37 -4.01 14.94
N ILE A 55 -0.59 -5.29 15.18
CA ILE A 55 0.43 -6.32 14.94
C ILE A 55 0.09 -6.91 13.56
N ASP A 56 0.88 -6.53 12.56
CA ASP A 56 0.73 -6.99 11.19
C ASP A 56 1.90 -7.90 10.77
N ARG A 57 1.70 -8.63 9.66
CA ARG A 57 2.83 -9.26 8.96
C ARG A 57 2.77 -8.98 7.47
N ASN A 58 3.91 -8.54 6.93
CA ASN A 58 4.15 -8.56 5.50
C ASN A 58 4.53 -9.97 5.03
N ILE A 59 3.76 -10.53 4.10
CA ILE A 59 4.07 -11.76 3.39
C ILE A 59 4.09 -11.47 1.91
N ASN A 60 5.15 -11.93 1.23
CA ASN A 60 5.19 -11.90 -0.22
C ASN A 60 4.79 -13.22 -0.84
N TYR A 61 3.81 -13.21 -1.75
CA TYR A 61 3.39 -14.42 -2.46
C TYR A 61 4.29 -14.74 -3.66
N THR A 62 4.94 -13.73 -4.26
CA THR A 62 5.94 -13.91 -5.31
C THR A 62 6.89 -12.72 -5.35
N ASN A 63 8.14 -12.94 -5.74
CA ASN A 63 9.09 -11.89 -6.08
C ASN A 63 9.33 -11.76 -7.60
N VAL A 64 8.61 -12.52 -8.42
CA VAL A 64 8.64 -12.39 -9.89
C VAL A 64 7.87 -11.14 -10.29
N CYS A 65 8.49 -10.23 -11.04
CA CYS A 65 7.89 -8.94 -11.32
C CYS A 65 8.35 -8.33 -12.65
N THR A 66 7.42 -7.73 -13.38
CA THR A 66 7.67 -7.00 -14.64
C THR A 66 7.79 -5.48 -14.47
N ALA A 67 7.58 -4.92 -13.27
CA ALA A 67 7.51 -3.46 -13.05
C ALA A 67 8.83 -2.70 -13.25
N SER A 68 9.99 -3.39 -13.17
CA SER A 68 11.34 -2.82 -13.37
C SER A 68 11.63 -1.54 -12.55
N CYS A 69 11.26 -1.54 -11.27
CA CYS A 69 11.54 -0.42 -10.38
C CYS A 69 13.03 -0.33 -10.04
N ARG A 70 13.69 0.80 -10.30
CA ARG A 70 15.14 1.01 -10.07
C ARG A 70 15.55 0.99 -8.59
N PHE A 71 14.60 1.23 -7.70
CA PHE A 71 14.82 1.27 -6.25
C PHE A 71 14.43 -0.05 -5.55
N CYS A 72 13.86 -1.02 -6.27
CA CYS A 72 13.36 -2.25 -5.69
C CYS A 72 14.44 -3.33 -5.67
N ALA A 73 14.87 -3.74 -4.47
CA ALA A 73 15.82 -4.84 -4.28
C ALA A 73 15.15 -6.22 -4.21
N PHE A 74 13.81 -6.27 -4.24
CA PHE A 74 13.03 -7.48 -4.02
C PHE A 74 12.77 -8.28 -5.31
N ALA A 75 12.57 -7.58 -6.43
CA ALA A 75 12.02 -8.15 -7.65
C ALA A 75 13.07 -8.84 -8.54
N PHE A 76 12.69 -9.99 -9.12
CA PHE A 76 13.40 -10.62 -10.24
C PHE A 76 12.51 -10.72 -11.47
N TRP A 77 13.13 -10.64 -12.65
CA TRP A 77 12.43 -10.75 -13.92
C TRP A 77 11.89 -12.18 -14.13
N PRO A 78 10.76 -12.37 -14.83
CA PRO A 78 10.28 -13.71 -15.21
C PRO A 78 11.38 -14.57 -15.85
N GLY A 79 11.53 -15.80 -15.36
CA GLY A 79 12.57 -16.75 -15.79
C GLY A 79 13.91 -16.66 -15.05
N ASP A 80 14.12 -15.66 -14.18
CA ASP A 80 15.29 -15.62 -13.30
C ASP A 80 15.19 -16.73 -12.24
N LYS A 81 16.30 -17.46 -12.01
CA LYS A 81 16.38 -18.58 -11.06
C LYS A 81 16.15 -18.18 -9.59
N ARG A 82 16.24 -16.88 -9.27
CA ARG A 82 15.97 -16.33 -7.94
C ARG A 82 14.50 -15.94 -7.75
N GLY A 83 13.72 -15.97 -8.83
CA GLY A 83 12.27 -15.80 -8.80
C GLY A 83 11.59 -16.98 -8.10
N TYR A 84 10.55 -16.70 -7.32
CA TYR A 84 9.73 -17.70 -6.63
C TYR A 84 8.26 -17.32 -6.63
N ILE A 85 7.41 -18.33 -6.46
CA ILE A 85 6.04 -18.21 -5.98
C ILE A 85 5.97 -19.05 -4.70
N ASN A 86 5.60 -18.42 -3.58
CA ASN A 86 5.50 -19.13 -2.31
C ASN A 86 4.32 -20.10 -2.36
N SER A 87 4.52 -21.29 -1.81
CA SER A 87 3.43 -22.25 -1.61
C SER A 87 2.44 -21.72 -0.57
N TYR A 88 1.20 -22.21 -0.63
CA TYR A 88 0.19 -21.86 0.38
C TYR A 88 0.64 -22.28 1.77
N GLU A 89 1.37 -23.39 1.89
CA GLU A 89 1.95 -23.84 3.16
C GLU A 89 2.90 -22.81 3.78
N VAL A 90 3.79 -22.20 2.98
CA VAL A 90 4.71 -21.16 3.46
C VAL A 90 3.93 -19.93 3.95
N ILE A 91 2.91 -19.51 3.19
CA ILE A 91 2.04 -18.38 3.56
C ILE A 91 1.29 -18.71 4.85
N TYR A 92 0.71 -19.90 4.95
CA TYR A 92 -0.05 -20.36 6.10
C TYR A 92 0.78 -20.42 7.38
N ASN A 93 1.99 -20.96 7.31
CA ASN A 93 2.88 -21.03 8.47
C ASN A 93 3.19 -19.62 8.99
N LYS A 94 3.40 -18.66 8.09
CA LYS A 94 3.60 -17.25 8.47
C LYS A 94 2.34 -16.60 9.06
N VAL A 95 1.14 -16.97 8.61
CA VAL A 95 -0.12 -16.49 9.21
C VAL A 95 -0.35 -17.10 10.59
N LYS A 96 -0.07 -18.39 10.78
CA LYS A 96 -0.12 -19.04 12.10
C LYS A 96 0.84 -18.39 13.08
N GLU A 97 2.08 -18.13 12.67
CA GLU A 97 3.06 -17.39 13.45
C GLU A 97 2.55 -15.98 13.82
N LEU A 98 1.93 -15.26 12.88
CA LEU A 98 1.32 -13.95 13.15
C LEU A 98 0.23 -14.03 14.22
N ILE A 99 -0.70 -14.98 14.09
CA ILE A 99 -1.80 -15.18 15.05
C ILE A 99 -1.25 -15.54 16.44
N ASN A 100 -0.25 -16.41 16.51
CA ASN A 100 0.40 -16.78 17.78
C ASN A 100 1.05 -15.58 18.50
N LEU A 101 1.40 -14.53 17.77
CA LEU A 101 1.92 -13.26 18.30
C LEU A 101 0.82 -12.23 18.62
N GLY A 102 -0.46 -12.60 18.47
CA GLY A 102 -1.60 -11.69 18.67
C GLY A 102 -1.87 -10.76 17.48
N GLY A 103 -1.37 -11.11 16.30
CA GLY A 103 -1.58 -10.35 15.08
C GLY A 103 -2.98 -10.44 14.50
N THR A 104 -3.43 -9.33 13.89
CA THR A 104 -4.81 -9.19 13.38
C THR A 104 -4.88 -8.83 11.90
N GLN A 105 -3.76 -8.45 11.28
CA GLN A 105 -3.72 -8.04 9.88
C GLN A 105 -2.59 -8.72 9.10
N LEU A 106 -2.94 -9.23 7.93
CA LEU A 106 -1.99 -9.75 6.96
C LEU A 106 -1.81 -8.71 5.84
N LEU A 107 -0.59 -8.18 5.69
CA LEU A 107 -0.17 -7.43 4.51
C LEU A 107 0.37 -8.40 3.45
N LEU A 108 -0.41 -8.68 2.40
CA LEU A 108 -0.06 -9.68 1.39
C LEU A 108 0.21 -9.02 0.04
N GLN A 109 1.47 -8.88 -0.35
CA GLN A 109 1.88 -8.14 -1.56
C GLN A 109 2.97 -8.88 -2.34
N GLY A 110 3.05 -8.72 -3.64
CA GLY A 110 4.02 -9.42 -4.46
C GLY A 110 4.48 -8.65 -5.68
N GLY A 111 5.22 -9.33 -6.54
CA GLY A 111 5.56 -8.81 -7.85
C GLY A 111 4.42 -8.93 -8.86
N HIS A 112 4.50 -8.14 -9.93
CA HIS A 112 3.66 -8.27 -11.13
C HIS A 112 4.05 -9.53 -11.91
N ASN A 113 3.65 -10.69 -11.41
CA ASN A 113 3.95 -11.98 -12.03
C ASN A 113 2.94 -12.26 -13.16
N PRO A 114 3.37 -12.41 -14.43
CA PRO A 114 2.46 -12.62 -15.56
C PRO A 114 1.72 -13.97 -15.53
N GLU A 115 2.19 -14.93 -14.74
CA GLU A 115 1.57 -16.26 -14.62
C GLU A 115 0.43 -16.29 -13.59
N LEU A 116 0.35 -15.27 -12.71
CA LEU A 116 -0.65 -15.20 -11.66
C LEU A 116 -1.87 -14.40 -12.12
N LYS A 117 -2.89 -15.12 -12.58
CA LYS A 117 -4.21 -14.56 -12.93
C LYS A 117 -5.11 -14.44 -11.70
N ILE A 118 -6.28 -13.83 -11.87
CA ILE A 118 -7.27 -13.61 -10.81
C ILE A 118 -7.61 -14.88 -10.01
N GLU A 119 -7.63 -16.06 -10.66
CA GLU A 119 -7.96 -17.33 -10.02
C GLU A 119 -6.99 -17.68 -8.87
N TYR A 120 -5.69 -17.42 -9.05
CA TYR A 120 -4.69 -17.63 -8.00
C TYR A 120 -5.04 -16.84 -6.72
N TYR A 121 -5.43 -15.58 -6.90
CA TYR A 121 -5.76 -14.70 -5.78
C TYR A 121 -7.08 -15.09 -5.13
N ILE A 122 -8.10 -15.47 -5.92
CA ILE A 122 -9.36 -15.98 -5.39
C ILE A 122 -9.12 -17.23 -4.54
N ASP A 123 -8.38 -18.20 -5.07
CA ASP A 123 -8.08 -19.45 -4.38
C ASP A 123 -7.30 -19.21 -3.09
N LEU A 124 -6.26 -18.39 -3.15
CA LEU A 124 -5.44 -18.04 -1.98
C LEU A 124 -6.27 -17.32 -0.91
N PHE A 125 -7.06 -16.32 -1.29
CA PHE A 125 -7.83 -15.50 -0.34
C PHE A 125 -8.94 -16.33 0.29
N THR A 126 -9.62 -17.15 -0.50
CA THR A 126 -10.70 -18.04 -0.02
C THR A 126 -10.14 -19.07 0.96
N ALA A 127 -8.99 -19.67 0.63
CA ALA A 127 -8.32 -20.62 1.52
C ALA A 127 -7.89 -19.94 2.84
N LEU A 128 -7.26 -18.76 2.76
CA LEU A 128 -6.88 -17.99 3.94
C LEU A 128 -8.08 -17.62 4.82
N LYS A 129 -9.20 -17.16 4.24
CA LYS A 129 -10.40 -16.82 5.01
C LYS A 129 -11.11 -18.02 5.58
N LYS A 130 -11.03 -19.18 4.93
CA LYS A 130 -11.57 -20.42 5.48
C LYS A 130 -10.87 -20.82 6.76
N ASP A 131 -9.54 -20.77 6.78
CA ASP A 131 -8.74 -21.26 7.90
C ASP A 131 -8.40 -20.17 8.94
N PHE A 132 -8.42 -18.90 8.53
CA PHE A 132 -8.11 -17.72 9.35
C PHE A 132 -9.16 -16.61 9.15
N PRO A 133 -10.45 -16.85 9.48
CA PRO A 133 -11.55 -15.93 9.15
C PRO A 133 -11.38 -14.53 9.77
N ASP A 134 -10.78 -14.46 10.96
CA ASP A 134 -10.64 -13.22 11.74
C ASP A 134 -9.45 -12.34 11.31
N ILE A 135 -8.53 -12.85 10.50
CA ILE A 135 -7.39 -12.06 10.01
C ILE A 135 -7.88 -11.05 8.97
N THR A 136 -7.60 -9.77 9.16
CA THR A 136 -7.83 -8.74 8.15
C THR A 136 -6.88 -8.94 6.98
N LEU A 137 -7.43 -9.18 5.79
CA LEU A 137 -6.67 -9.33 4.57
C LEU A 137 -6.45 -7.97 3.90
N HIS A 138 -5.30 -7.37 4.19
CA HIS A 138 -4.84 -6.11 3.60
C HIS A 138 -3.87 -6.43 2.45
N ALA A 139 -4.38 -6.62 1.24
CA ALA A 139 -3.60 -7.28 0.18
C ALA A 139 -3.50 -6.47 -1.10
N LEU A 140 -2.48 -6.81 -1.89
CA LEU A 140 -2.15 -6.25 -3.20
C LEU A 140 -1.73 -4.77 -3.12
N SER A 141 -1.83 -4.07 -4.23
CA SER A 141 -1.71 -2.63 -4.38
C SER A 141 -2.53 -2.23 -5.62
N PRO A 142 -2.85 -0.95 -5.81
CA PRO A 142 -3.52 -0.52 -7.04
C PRO A 142 -2.78 -0.95 -8.31
N SER A 143 -1.45 -0.99 -8.23
CA SER A 143 -0.59 -1.46 -9.32
C SER A 143 -0.68 -2.98 -9.58
N GLU A 144 -0.77 -3.79 -8.53
CA GLU A 144 -0.98 -5.23 -8.67
C GLU A 144 -2.40 -5.54 -9.17
N VAL A 145 -3.41 -4.80 -8.71
CA VAL A 145 -4.79 -4.92 -9.20
C VAL A 145 -4.87 -4.61 -10.69
N ASP A 146 -4.22 -3.54 -11.16
CA ASP A 146 -4.16 -3.24 -12.60
C ASP A 146 -3.43 -4.34 -13.38
N HIS A 147 -2.31 -4.85 -12.86
CA HIS A 147 -1.62 -5.99 -13.46
C HIS A 147 -2.54 -7.21 -13.60
N ILE A 148 -3.32 -7.53 -12.55
CA ILE A 148 -4.31 -8.63 -12.55
C ILE A 148 -5.39 -8.38 -13.61
N CYS A 149 -5.88 -7.14 -13.75
CA CYS A 149 -6.83 -6.76 -14.80
C CYS A 149 -6.26 -7.08 -16.18
N ASN A 150 -5.01 -6.71 -16.44
CA ASN A 150 -4.34 -6.93 -17.71
C ASN A 150 -4.14 -8.43 -18.02
N VAL A 151 -3.60 -9.21 -17.09
CA VAL A 151 -3.31 -10.64 -17.34
C VAL A 151 -4.55 -11.54 -17.33
N SER A 152 -5.63 -11.07 -16.70
CA SER A 152 -6.91 -11.79 -16.65
C SER A 152 -7.90 -11.28 -17.71
N ASN A 153 -7.58 -10.20 -18.44
CA ASN A 153 -8.46 -9.51 -19.39
C ASN A 153 -9.82 -9.14 -18.76
N MET A 154 -9.76 -8.39 -17.66
CA MET A 154 -10.92 -8.03 -16.84
C MET A 154 -10.94 -6.54 -16.50
N THR A 155 -12.12 -6.01 -16.19
CA THR A 155 -12.27 -4.64 -15.67
C THR A 155 -11.80 -4.54 -14.22
N THR A 156 -11.38 -3.34 -13.78
CA THR A 156 -11.04 -3.07 -12.38
C THR A 156 -12.19 -3.43 -11.44
N GLU A 157 -13.41 -3.04 -11.79
CA GLU A 157 -14.61 -3.30 -10.98
C GLU A 157 -14.85 -4.80 -10.79
N ASP A 158 -14.73 -5.60 -11.86
CA ASP A 158 -14.93 -7.06 -11.76
C ASP A 158 -13.82 -7.73 -10.94
N VAL A 159 -12.57 -7.29 -11.11
CA VAL A 159 -11.44 -7.79 -10.32
C VAL A 159 -11.66 -7.48 -8.84
N ILE A 160 -11.95 -6.22 -8.48
CA ILE A 160 -12.16 -5.82 -7.08
C ILE A 160 -13.36 -6.58 -6.48
N LYS A 161 -14.48 -6.70 -7.20
CA LYS A 161 -15.64 -7.48 -6.74
C LYS A 161 -15.29 -8.94 -6.46
N LYS A 162 -14.54 -9.59 -7.36
CA LYS A 162 -14.09 -10.97 -7.17
C LYS A 162 -13.16 -11.12 -5.97
N LEU A 163 -12.23 -10.18 -5.78
CA LEU A 163 -11.31 -10.20 -4.65
C LEU A 163 -12.05 -9.98 -3.31
N ILE A 164 -13.01 -9.05 -3.26
CA ILE A 164 -13.88 -8.83 -2.09
C ILE A 164 -14.66 -10.12 -1.77
N ASN A 165 -15.29 -10.74 -2.78
CA ASN A 165 -16.04 -11.99 -2.60
C ASN A 165 -15.14 -13.14 -2.11
N ALA A 166 -13.86 -13.15 -2.50
CA ALA A 166 -12.87 -14.12 -2.03
C ALA A 166 -12.32 -13.81 -0.63
N GLY A 167 -12.61 -12.62 -0.07
CA GLY A 167 -12.24 -12.27 1.30
C GLY A 167 -11.31 -11.08 1.47
N LEU A 168 -11.01 -10.31 0.42
CA LEU A 168 -10.22 -9.08 0.53
C LEU A 168 -10.93 -8.07 1.43
N ASN A 169 -10.23 -7.52 2.43
CA ASN A 169 -10.79 -6.51 3.33
C ASN A 169 -10.38 -5.09 2.94
N SER A 170 -9.15 -4.88 2.49
CA SER A 170 -8.65 -3.56 2.09
C SER A 170 -7.41 -3.67 1.20
N ILE A 171 -7.13 -2.60 0.45
CA ILE A 171 -5.95 -2.48 -0.42
C ILE A 171 -4.99 -1.45 0.21
N PRO A 172 -3.70 -1.78 0.43
CA PRO A 172 -2.70 -0.81 0.90
C PRO A 172 -2.37 0.21 -0.19
N GLY A 173 -1.95 1.41 0.22
CA GLY A 173 -1.50 2.48 -0.68
C GLY A 173 -0.15 2.25 -1.36
N GLY A 174 0.30 1.00 -1.46
CA GLY A 174 1.55 0.63 -2.11
C GLY A 174 1.56 1.02 -3.60
N GLY A 175 2.74 1.27 -4.16
CA GLY A 175 2.89 1.52 -5.59
C GLY A 175 2.58 2.93 -6.09
N ALA A 176 2.18 3.83 -5.20
CA ALA A 176 2.07 5.27 -5.49
C ALA A 176 3.43 5.88 -5.81
N GLU A 177 4.49 5.48 -5.09
CA GLU A 177 5.83 6.05 -5.16
C GLU A 177 5.79 7.60 -5.19
N ILE A 178 6.08 8.21 -6.34
CA ILE A 178 5.81 9.60 -6.65
C ILE A 178 4.74 9.64 -7.74
N LEU A 179 3.61 10.32 -7.47
CA LEU A 179 2.50 10.49 -8.41
C LEU A 179 2.77 11.63 -9.41
N VAL A 180 3.96 11.60 -10.03
CA VAL A 180 4.36 12.50 -11.12
C VAL A 180 4.96 11.65 -12.22
N ASP A 181 4.28 11.52 -13.35
CA ASP A 181 4.65 10.56 -14.40
C ASP A 181 6.07 10.75 -14.95
N ARG A 182 6.57 11.99 -15.00
CA ARG A 182 7.98 12.27 -15.35
C ARG A 182 8.95 11.52 -14.42
N VAL A 183 8.67 11.49 -13.11
CA VAL A 183 9.50 10.79 -12.12
C VAL A 183 9.27 9.27 -12.20
N ARG A 184 8.03 8.84 -12.40
CA ARG A 184 7.69 7.41 -12.58
C ARG A 184 8.40 6.81 -13.79
N ASN A 185 8.50 7.54 -14.90
CA ASN A 185 9.23 7.11 -16.09
C ASN A 185 10.74 6.88 -15.82
N ILE A 186 11.30 7.54 -14.81
CA ILE A 186 12.69 7.35 -14.41
C ILE A 186 12.79 6.15 -13.45
N LEU A 187 11.91 6.07 -12.46
CA LEU A 187 12.06 5.14 -11.34
C LEU A 187 11.36 3.79 -11.52
N SER A 188 10.19 3.76 -12.18
CA SER A 188 9.31 2.59 -12.32
C SER A 188 8.57 2.61 -13.67
N PRO A 189 9.30 2.60 -14.80
CA PRO A 189 8.75 2.90 -16.13
C PRO A 189 7.67 1.92 -16.61
N LEU A 190 7.73 0.67 -16.16
CA LEU A 190 6.78 -0.39 -16.53
C LEU A 190 5.63 -0.55 -15.53
N LYS A 191 5.59 0.29 -14.50
CA LYS A 191 4.45 0.38 -13.56
C LYS A 191 3.38 1.30 -14.15
N ILE A 192 2.15 1.17 -13.65
CA ILE A 192 1.03 2.03 -14.04
C ILE A 192 1.32 3.52 -13.86
N LYS A 193 0.65 4.38 -14.63
CA LYS A 193 0.75 5.85 -14.50
C LYS A 193 -0.07 6.38 -13.33
N SER A 194 0.15 7.64 -12.98
CA SER A 194 -0.49 8.29 -11.83
C SER A 194 -2.01 8.26 -11.88
N ASP A 195 -2.61 8.61 -13.03
CA ASP A 195 -4.08 8.64 -13.16
C ASP A 195 -4.69 7.25 -12.98
N ARG A 196 -4.05 6.22 -13.57
CA ARG A 196 -4.49 4.85 -13.42
C ARG A 196 -4.35 4.34 -11.98
N TRP A 197 -3.31 4.76 -11.27
CA TRP A 197 -3.16 4.41 -9.85
C TRP A 197 -4.24 5.05 -8.97
N LEU A 198 -4.70 6.25 -9.32
CA LEU A 198 -5.78 6.96 -8.61
C LEU A 198 -7.17 6.41 -8.96
N GLU A 199 -7.34 5.84 -10.15
CA GLU A 199 -8.61 5.25 -10.61
C GLU A 199 -8.93 3.92 -9.90
N VAL A 200 -7.90 3.12 -9.62
CA VAL A 200 -7.99 1.81 -8.96
C VAL A 200 -8.15 1.96 -7.44
#